data_AF-A0A9E5WMX4-F1
#
_entry.id   AF-A0A9E5WMX4-F1
#
_cell.length_a   1.000
_cell.length_b   1.000
_cell.length_c   1.000
_cell.angle_alpha   90.00
_cell.angle_beta   90.00
_cell.angle_gamma   90.00
#
_symmetry.space_group_name_H-M   'P 1'
#
loop_
_entity.id
_entity.type
_entity.pdbx_description
1 polymer ?
#
loop_
_entity_poly.entity_id
_entity_poly.type
_entity_poly.pdbx_seq_one_letter_code
_entity_poly.pdbx_strand_id
1 'polypeptide(L)' 'MTHNTIQTDINDQLAAIAQKHLFIETLKTRNSDSLDFHEVSVWGIQAALEAAYAAGLAAAREVK' A
#
# COMPACT_ATOMS: atom_id res chain seq x y z
N MET A 1 18.10 -13.98 -8.84
CA MET A 1 16.70 -14.32 -8.49
C MET A 1 16.08 -13.31 -7.49
N THR A 2 16.63 -12.09 -7.37
CA THR A 2 16.26 -11.12 -6.32
C THR A 2 15.21 -10.10 -6.74
N HIS A 3 14.90 -9.98 -8.04
CA HIS A 3 13.95 -8.98 -8.53
C HIS A 3 12.48 -9.32 -8.25
N ASN A 4 12.13 -10.59 -8.03
CA ASN A 4 10.73 -10.97 -7.77
C ASN A 4 10.34 -10.83 -6.29
N THR A 5 11.25 -11.13 -5.35
CA THR A 5 10.93 -11.14 -3.91
C THR A 5 10.78 -9.73 -3.33
N ILE A 6 11.62 -8.79 -3.77
CA ILE A 6 11.53 -7.38 -3.33
C ILE A 6 10.24 -6.72 -3.85
N GLN A 7 9.81 -7.06 -5.07
CA GLN A 7 8.56 -6.55 -5.63
C GLN A 7 7.32 -7.12 -4.93
N THR A 8 7.36 -8.38 -4.50
CA THR A 8 6.30 -8.99 -3.69
C THR A 8 6.18 -8.32 -2.32
N ASP A 9 7.30 -8.06 -1.65
CA ASP A 9 7.33 -7.42 -0.33
C ASP A 9 6.71 -6.01 -0.35
N ILE A 10 7.05 -5.19 -1.35
CA ILE A 10 6.50 -3.84 -1.49
C ILE A 10 4.98 -3.88 -1.70
N ASN A 11 4.48 -4.80 -2.53
CA ASN A 11 3.04 -4.91 -2.78
C ASN A 11 2.27 -5.34 -1.54
N ASP A 12 2.83 -6.26 -0.75
CA ASP A 12 2.22 -6.72 0.50
C ASP A 12 2.22 -5.61 1.57
N GLN A 13 3.31 -4.84 1.67
CA GLN A 13 3.38 -3.66 2.53
C GLN A 13 2.35 -2.59 2.14
N LEU A 14 2.24 -2.26 0.85
CA LEU A 14 1.25 -1.30 0.36
C LEU A 14 -0.18 -1.79 0.59
N ALA A 15 -0.46 -3.08 0.40
CA ALA A 15 -1.75 -3.67 0.70
C ALA A 15 -2.10 -3.58 2.19
N ALA A 16 -1.12 -3.83 3.08
CA ALA A 16 -1.32 -3.68 4.53
C ALA A 16 -1.62 -2.22 4.93
N ILE A 17 -0.93 -1.25 4.32
CA ILE A 17 -1.18 0.18 4.54
C ILE A 17 -2.57 0.58 4.06
N ALA A 18 -2.96 0.16 2.84
CA ALA A 18 -4.29 0.44 2.29
C ALA A 18 -5.41 -0.17 3.15
N GLN A 19 -5.25 -1.40 3.61
CA GLN A 19 -6.22 -2.04 4.50
C GLN A 19 -6.35 -1.30 5.83
N LYS A 20 -5.22 -0.88 6.43
CA LYS A 20 -5.21 -0.22 7.74
C LYS A 20 -5.78 1.19 7.72
N HIS A 21 -5.46 1.98 6.69
CA HIS A 21 -5.75 3.42 6.66
C HIS A 21 -6.93 3.78 5.76
N LEU A 22 -7.20 2.99 4.71
CA LEU A 22 -8.23 3.25 3.72
C LEU A 22 -9.37 2.22 3.77
N PHE A 23 -9.22 1.14 4.56
CA PHE A 23 -10.17 0.02 4.64
C PHE A 23 -10.41 -0.69 3.30
N ILE A 24 -9.40 -0.65 2.42
CA ILE A 24 -9.41 -1.32 1.12
C ILE A 24 -8.81 -2.72 1.30
N GLU A 25 -9.59 -3.75 1.01
CA GLU A 25 -9.17 -5.15 1.21
C GLU A 25 -8.04 -5.55 0.26
N THR A 26 -8.06 -5.05 -0.98
CA THR A 26 -7.07 -5.40 -2.00
C THR A 26 -6.82 -4.24 -2.96
N LEU A 27 -5.57 -4.10 -3.40
CA LEU A 27 -5.17 -3.14 -4.44
C LEU A 27 -5.25 -3.73 -5.86
N LYS A 28 -5.77 -4.94 -6.01
CA LYS A 28 -5.98 -5.58 -7.33
C LYS A 28 -7.27 -5.06 -7.94
N THR A 29 -7.22 -4.66 -9.21
CA THR A 29 -8.41 -4.27 -9.99
C THR A 29 -9.36 -5.46 -10.18
N ARG A 30 -10.65 -5.24 -9.96
CA ARG A 30 -11.70 -6.26 -10.04
C ARG A 30 -12.67 -6.04 -11.21
N ASN A 31 -12.50 -4.96 -11.96
CA ASN A 31 -13.37 -4.55 -13.07
C ASN A 31 -14.84 -4.44 -12.66
N SER A 32 -15.07 -3.90 -11.47
CA SER A 32 -16.39 -3.73 -10.88
C SER A 32 -16.40 -2.44 -10.07
N ASP A 33 -17.25 -1.49 -10.46
CA ASP A 33 -17.27 -0.16 -9.86
C ASP A 33 -17.40 -0.22 -8.33
N SER A 34 -18.31 -1.04 -7.80
CA SER A 34 -18.52 -1.17 -6.35
C SER A 34 -17.36 -1.82 -5.59
N LEU A 35 -16.47 -2.51 -6.29
CA LEU A 35 -15.28 -3.16 -5.72
C LEU A 35 -13.99 -2.37 -5.96
N ASP A 36 -13.97 -1.47 -6.95
CA ASP A 36 -12.79 -0.70 -7.36
C ASP A 36 -12.86 0.78 -6.93
N PHE A 37 -14.05 1.32 -6.67
CA PHE A 37 -14.23 2.68 -6.16
C PHE A 37 -14.53 2.66 -4.66
N HIS A 38 -13.69 3.34 -3.89
CA HIS A 38 -13.83 3.45 -2.45
C HIS A 38 -13.98 4.92 -2.04
N GLU A 39 -15.01 5.21 -1.26
CA GLU A 39 -15.13 6.48 -0.56
C GLU A 39 -14.17 6.47 0.63
N VAL A 40 -13.13 7.29 0.54
CA VAL A 40 -12.08 7.38 1.57
C VAL A 40 -12.01 8.78 2.13
N SER A 41 -11.71 8.88 3.41
CA SER A 41 -11.50 10.16 4.07
C SER A 41 -10.16 10.79 3.67
N VAL A 42 -10.11 12.13 3.62
CA VAL A 42 -8.87 12.86 3.35
C VAL A 42 -7.80 12.57 4.41
N TRP A 43 -8.19 12.42 5.67
CA TRP A 43 -7.25 12.05 6.74
C TRP A 43 -6.74 10.61 6.60
N GLY A 44 -7.56 9.68 6.11
CA GLY A 44 -7.14 8.31 5.80
C GLY A 44 -6.11 8.29 4.68
N ILE A 45 -6.34 9.06 3.62
CA ILE A 45 -5.37 9.25 2.52
C ILE A 45 -4.05 9.80 3.05
N GLN A 46 -4.09 10.88 3.85
CA GLN A 46 -2.89 11.46 4.42
C GLN A 46 -2.10 10.43 5.25
N ALA A 47 -2.77 9.71 6.16
CA ALA A 47 -2.11 8.72 6.99
C ALA A 47 -1.52 7.55 6.18
N ALA A 48 -2.19 7.11 5.12
CA ALA A 48 -1.69 6.07 4.23
C ALA A 48 -0.41 6.52 3.49
N LEU A 49 -0.39 7.76 3.00
CA LEU A 49 0.77 8.33 2.30
C LEU A 49 1.96 8.52 3.23
N GLU A 50 1.74 9.02 4.44
CA GLU A 50 2.79 9.14 5.47
C GLU A 50 3.39 7.78 5.84
N ALA A 51 2.55 6.76 6.03
CA ALA A 51 2.99 5.40 6.31
C ALA A 51 3.80 4.80 5.14
N ALA A 52 3.35 4.98 3.90
CA ALA A 52 4.06 4.50 2.72
C ALA A 52 5.43 5.18 2.56
N TYR A 53 5.50 6.49 2.79
CA TYR A 53 6.76 7.22 2.74
C TYR A 53 7.74 6.76 3.82
N ALA A 54 7.27 6.57 5.06
CA ALA A 54 8.09 6.06 6.16
C ALA A 54 8.61 4.63 5.88
N ALA A 55 7.76 3.75 5.35
CA ALA A 55 8.16 2.40 4.96
C ALA A 55 9.24 2.42 3.87
N GLY A 56 9.08 3.26 2.84
CA GLY A 56 10.10 3.45 1.80
C GLY A 56 11.44 3.97 2.35
N LEU A 57 11.41 4.90 3.32
CA LEU A 57 12.62 5.37 3.99
C LEU A 57 13.29 4.28 4.83
N ALA A 58 12.52 3.43 5.51
CA ALA A 58 13.05 2.31 6.28
C ALA A 58 13.73 1.29 5.36
N ALA A 59 13.06 0.88 4.29
CA ALA A 59 13.62 -0.03 3.29
C ALA A 59 14.94 0.50 2.69
N ALA A 60 15.03 1.80 2.40
CA ALA A 60 16.26 2.41 1.89
C ALA A 60 17.42 2.39 2.91
N ARG A 61 17.13 2.36 4.22
CA ARG A 61 18.14 2.26 5.28
C ARG A 61 18.63 0.83 5.50
N GLU A 62 17.79 -0.17 5.27
CA GLU A 62 18.12 -1.60 5.43
C GLU A 62 18.98 -2.16 4.29
N VAL A 63 18.92 -1.55 3.10
CA VAL A 63 19.72 -1.94 1.93
C VAL A 63 21.16 -1.39 2.00
N LYS A 64 21.49 -0.60 3.02
CA LYS A 64 22.81 0.05 3.19
C LYS A 64 23.72 -0.73 4.14
#